data_AF-A0A239D0N7-F1
#
_entry.id   AF-A0A239D0N7-F1
#
_cell.length_a   1.000
_cell.length_b   1.000
_cell.length_c   1.000
_cell.angle_alpha   90.00
_cell.angle_beta   90.00
_cell.angle_gamma   90.00
#
_symmetry.space_group_name_H-M   'P 1'
#
loop_
_entity.id
_entity.type
_entity.pdbx_description
1 polymer ?
#
loop_
_entity_poly.entity_id
_entity_poly.type
_entity_poly.pdbx_seq_one_letter_code
_entity_poly.pdbx_strand_id
1 'polypeptide(L)' 'MKASELTDAQKAFVIKQGEEGTPVAEICRKAE' A
#
# COMPACT_ATOMS: atom_id res chain seq x y z
N MET A 1 -18.63 3.28 10.85
CA MET A 1 -17.57 3.38 9.84
C MET A 1 -16.24 3.10 10.54
N LYS A 2 -15.62 1.92 10.37
CA LYS A 2 -14.24 1.73 10.80
C LYS A 2 -13.36 2.25 9.67
N ALA A 3 -12.79 3.44 9.84
CA ALA A 3 -11.64 3.81 9.06
C ALA A 3 -10.50 2.95 9.59
N SER A 4 -10.24 1.83 8.92
CA SER A 4 -9.07 1.02 9.23
C SER A 4 -7.86 1.87 8.85
N GLU A 5 -7.22 2.48 9.86
CA GLU A 5 -5.98 3.19 9.62
C GLU A 5 -4.93 2.18 9.14
N LEU A 6 -4.31 2.48 8.00
CA LEU A 6 -3.17 1.71 7.52
C LEU A 6 -2.07 1.78 8.57
N THR A 7 -1.47 0.63 8.87
CA THR A 7 -0.26 0.59 9.70
C THR A 7 0.87 1.33 9.00
N ASP A 8 1.84 1.82 9.75
CA ASP A 8 2.99 2.52 9.14
C ASP A 8 3.82 1.60 8.23
N ALA A 9 3.83 0.29 8.51
CA ALA A 9 4.42 -0.72 7.64
C ALA A 9 3.70 -0.80 6.29
N GLN A 10 2.36 -0.81 6.29
CA GLN A 10 1.58 -0.80 5.04
C GLN A 10 1.80 0.49 4.24
N LYS A 11 1.92 1.65 4.89
CA LYS A 11 2.23 2.92 4.20
C LYS A 11 3.62 2.89 3.57
N ALA A 12 4.64 2.45 4.31
CA ALA A 12 6.00 2.34 3.80
C ALA A 12 6.10 1.38 2.60
N PHE A 13 5.36 0.28 2.63
CA PHE A 13 5.25 -0.65 1.50
C PHE A 13 4.68 0.02 0.26
N VAL A 14 3.53 0.70 0.38
CA VAL A 14 2.87 1.38 -0.76
C VAL A 14 3.78 2.43 -1.38
N ILE A 15 4.49 3.22 -0.55
CA ILE A 15 5.44 4.24 -1.02
C ILE A 15 6.55 3.59 -1.84
N LYS A 16 7.23 2.58 -1.27
CA LYS A 16 8.34 1.90 -1.94
C LYS A 16 7.92 1.29 -3.29
N GLN A 17 6.78 0.62 -3.33
CA GLN A 17 6.29 0.00 -4.56
C GLN A 17 5.92 1.03 -5.64
N GLY A 18 5.42 2.21 -5.22
CA GLY A 18 5.19 3.34 -6.11
C GLY A 18 6.48 3.91 -6.71
N GLU A 19 7.55 4.02 -5.90
CA GLU A 19 8.88 4.43 -6.38
C GLU A 19 9.50 3.42 -7.36
N GLU A 20 9.25 2.13 -7.15
CA GLU A 20 9.67 1.04 -8.05
C GLU A 20 8.82 0.96 -9.34
N GLY A 21 7.79 1.81 -9.49
CA GLY A 21 6.93 1.85 -10.67
C GLY A 21 5.92 0.69 -10.75
N THR A 22 5.62 0.05 -9.61
CA THR A 22 4.67 -1.07 -9.54
C THR A 22 3.26 -0.59 -9.88
N PRO A 23 2.50 -1.29 -10.74
CA PRO A 23 1.12 -0.92 -11.03
C PRO A 23 0.27 -0.86 -9.75
N VAL A 24 -0.51 0.21 -9.58
CA VAL A 24 -1.35 0.42 -8.39
C VAL A 24 -2.25 -0.79 -8.08
N ALA A 25 -2.78 -1.46 -9.12
CA ALA A 25 -3.59 -2.65 -8.95
C ALA A 25 -2.85 -3.82 -8.27
N GLU A 26 -1.55 -3.97 -8.52
CA GLU A 26 -0.72 -4.96 -7.84
C GLU A 26 -0.37 -4.55 -6.41
N ILE A 27 -0.17 -3.24 -6.17
CA ILE A 27 0.09 -2.71 -4.83
C ILE A 27 -1.14 -2.95 -3.93
N CYS A 28 -2.34 -2.61 -4.41
CA CYS A 28 -3.58 -2.81 -3.66
C CYS A 28 -3.84 -4.28 -3.33
N ARG A 29 -3.57 -5.19 -4.28
CA ARG A 29 -3.74 -6.65 -4.08
C ARG A 29 -2.74 -7.24 -3.07
N LYS A 30 -1.60 -6.59 -2.85
CA LYS A 30 -0.58 -7.03 -1.87
C LYS A 30 -0.72 -6.34 -0.51
N ALA A 31 -1.47 -5.23 -0.44
CA ALA A 31 -1.65 -4.42 0.78
C ALA A 31 -2.86 -4.85 1.63
N GLU A 32 -3.68 -5.78 1.12
CA GLU A 32 -4.82 -6.43 1.80
C GLU A 32 -4.42 -7.35 2.96
#